data_AF-A0A0Q5WJF0-F1
#
_entry.id   AF-A0A0Q5WJF0-F1
#
_cell.length_a   1.000
_cell.length_b   1.000
_cell.length_c   1.000
_cell.angle_alpha   90.00
_cell.angle_beta   90.00
_cell.angle_gamma   90.00
#
_symmetry.space_group_name_H-M   'P 1'
#
loop_
_entity.id
_entity.type
_entity.pdbx_description
1 polymer ?
#
loop_
_entity_poly.entity_id
_entity_poly.type
_entity_poly.pdbx_seq_one_letter_code
_entity_poly.pdbx_strand_id
1 'polypeptide(L)' 'MTATAALKTTDQPVTADVLARHIIQEHDGDSFEAIKTLVLELDFARDQLHIASRLLSTGIGRGWKPSFERVPDTAPEA' A
#
# COMPACT_ATOMS: atom_id res chain seq x y z
N MET A 1 -38.40 13.74 -8.77
CA MET A 1 -37.09 13.83 -9.46
C MET A 1 -36.04 14.03 -8.37
N THR A 2 -35.38 12.95 -7.96
CA THR A 2 -34.49 12.92 -6.81
C THR A 2 -33.06 13.18 -7.29
N ALA A 3 -32.42 14.22 -6.78
CA ALA A 3 -31.06 14.59 -7.13
C ALA A 3 -30.05 13.66 -6.43
N THR A 4 -29.31 12.89 -7.22
CA THR A 4 -28.14 12.12 -6.75
C THR A 4 -26.99 13.09 -6.50
N ALA A 5 -26.64 13.29 -5.23
CA ALA A 5 -25.46 14.05 -4.84
C ALA A 5 -24.20 13.25 -5.22
N ALA A 6 -23.37 13.81 -6.12
CA ALA A 6 -22.05 13.28 -6.43
C ALA A 6 -21.15 13.40 -5.19
N LEU A 7 -20.60 12.28 -4.73
CA LEU A 7 -19.54 12.24 -3.73
C LEU A 7 -18.36 13.03 -4.30
N LYS A 8 -18.10 14.22 -3.75
CA LYS A 8 -16.86 14.95 -4.01
C LYS A 8 -15.74 14.15 -3.37
N THR A 9 -14.95 13.46 -4.19
CA THR A 9 -13.61 13.01 -3.81
C THR A 9 -12.81 14.26 -3.52
N THR A 10 -12.62 14.54 -2.24
CA THR A 10 -11.84 15.67 -1.77
C THR A 10 -10.36 15.38 -2.06
N ASP A 11 -9.85 15.92 -3.18
CA ASP A 11 -8.44 15.89 -3.58
C ASP A 11 -7.61 16.87 -2.72
N GLN A 12 -7.77 16.78 -1.40
CA GLN A 12 -6.91 17.51 -0.46
C GLN A 12 -5.62 16.70 -0.30
N PRO A 13 -4.43 17.32 -0.36
CA PRO A 13 -3.19 16.62 -0.08
C PRO A 13 -3.23 16.13 1.37
N VAL A 14 -3.37 14.82 1.56
CA VAL A 14 -3.22 14.21 2.88
C VAL A 14 -1.75 14.39 3.27
N THR A 15 -1.50 15.17 4.31
CA THR A 15 -0.13 15.45 4.75
C THR A 15 0.50 14.21 5.37
N ALA A 16 1.84 14.14 5.32
CA ALA A 16 2.58 13.05 5.95
C ALA A 16 2.24 12.89 7.44
N ASP A 17 1.98 14.00 8.14
CA ASP A 17 1.59 14.01 9.56
C ASP A 17 0.21 13.39 9.82
N VAL A 18 -0.71 13.46 8.86
CA VAL A 18 -2.03 12.83 8.97
C VAL A 18 -1.89 11.32 8.76
N LEU A 19 -1.11 10.90 7.77
CA LEU A 19 -0.83 9.49 7.49
C LEU A 19 -0.08 8.82 8.64
N ALA A 20 0.99 9.45 9.14
CA ALA A 20 1.77 8.92 10.26
C ALA A 20 0.90 8.71 11.50
N ARG A 21 0.02 9.67 11.83
CA ARG A 21 -0.91 9.53 12.96
C ARG A 21 -1.93 8.41 12.74
N HIS A 22 -2.46 8.27 11.53
CA HIS A 22 -3.38 7.18 11.20
C HIS A 22 -2.73 5.81 11.37
N ILE A 23 -1.53 5.63 10.83
CA ILE A 23 -0.79 4.35 10.90
C ILE A 23 -0.47 4.02 12.36
N ILE A 24 0.00 4.99 13.15
CA ILE A 24 0.23 4.76 14.59
C ILE A 24 -1.06 4.36 15.32
N GLN A 25 -2.21 4.95 14.94
CA GLN A 25 -3.50 4.58 15.53
C GLN A 25 -3.95 3.17 15.15
N GLU A 26 -3.69 2.71 13.93
CA GLU A 26 -3.97 1.33 13.49
C GLU A 26 -3.16 0.28 14.25
N HIS A 27 -2.02 0.68 14.81
CA HIS A 27 -1.15 -0.17 15.63
C HIS A 27 -1.33 0.07 17.15
N ASP A 28 -2.53 0.48 17.59
CA ASP A 28 -2.85 0.72 19.02
C ASP A 28 -1.90 1.71 19.73
N GLY A 29 -1.29 2.63 18.97
CA GLY A 29 -0.31 3.58 19.49
C GLY A 29 1.13 3.05 19.55
N ASP A 30 1.38 1.79 19.18
CA ASP A 30 2.73 1.24 19.06
C ASP A 30 3.43 1.80 17.82
N SER A 31 4.24 2.83 18.05
CA SER A 31 4.97 3.50 16.97
C SER A 31 6.09 2.63 16.39
N PHE A 32 6.62 1.65 17.15
CA PHE A 32 7.69 0.79 16.67
C PHE A 32 7.14 -0.30 15.73
N GLU A 33 6.04 -0.95 16.10
CA GLU A 33 5.36 -1.91 15.22
C GLU A 33 4.77 -1.25 13.97
N ALA A 34 4.27 0.00 14.09
CA ALA A 34 3.88 0.81 12.92
C ALA A 34 5.04 1.04 11.95
N ILE A 35 6.20 1.48 12.44
CA ILE A 35 7.39 1.72 11.60
C ILE A 35 7.88 0.41 10.98
N LYS A 36 7.91 -0.68 11.74
CA LYS A 36 8.31 -2.00 11.23
C LYS A 36 7.41 -2.47 10.10
N THR A 37 6.10 -2.28 10.23
CA THR A 37 5.12 -2.59 9.18
C THR A 37 5.38 -1.75 7.94
N LEU A 38 5.59 -0.44 8.10
CA LEU A 38 5.92 0.45 6.97
C LEU A 38 7.22 0.07 6.26
N VAL A 39 8.26 -0.32 7.00
CA VAL A 39 9.53 -0.76 6.41
C VAL A 39 9.31 -2.02 5.58
N LEU A 40 8.51 -2.97 6.07
CA LEU A 40 8.18 -4.20 5.35
C LEU A 40 7.35 -3.94 4.09
N GLU A 41 6.41 -3.00 4.14
CA GLU A 41 5.64 -2.58 2.97
C GLU A 41 6.51 -1.86 1.93
N LEU A 42 7.42 -0.99 2.37
CA LEU A 42 8.34 -0.28 1.48
C LEU A 42 9.30 -1.24 0.78
N ASP A 43 9.82 -2.23 1.49
CA ASP A 43 10.69 -3.26 0.92
C ASP A 43 9.95 -4.06 -0.16
N PHE A 44 8.72 -4.50 0.15
CA PHE A 44 7.86 -5.17 -0.82
C PHE A 44 7.57 -4.30 -2.06
N ALA A 45 7.24 -3.01 -1.87
CA ALA A 45 6.98 -2.10 -2.98
C ALA A 45 8.22 -1.91 -3.87
N ARG A 46 9.42 -1.87 -3.27
CA ARG A 46 10.69 -1.80 -4.00
C ARG A 46 10.94 -3.06 -4.81
N ASP A 47 10.65 -4.24 -4.26
CA ASP A 47 10.77 -5.51 -4.97
C ASP A 47 9.83 -5.55 -6.19
N GLN A 48 8.56 -5.18 -6.02
CA GLN A 48 7.60 -5.12 -7.13
C GLN A 48 8.04 -4.11 -8.20
N LEU A 49 8.58 -2.96 -7.79
CA LEU A 49 9.12 -1.97 -8.71
C LEU A 49 10.37 -2.48 -9.43
N HIS A 50 11.25 -3.21 -8.73
CA HIS A 50 12.42 -3.83 -9.32
C HIS A 50 11.99 -4.84 -10.40
N ILE A 51 11.05 -5.74 -10.08
CA ILE A 51 10.49 -6.70 -11.03
C ILE A 51 9.88 -5.98 -12.24
N ALA A 52 9.05 -4.95 -12.00
CA ALA A 52 8.46 -4.14 -13.07
C ALA A 52 9.54 -3.50 -13.95
N SER A 53 10.58 -2.91 -13.37
CA SER A 53 11.68 -2.28 -14.12
C SER A 53 12.39 -3.29 -15.03
N ARG A 54 12.59 -4.53 -14.56
CA ARG A 54 13.25 -5.60 -15.31
C ARG A 54 12.36 -6.15 -16.43
N LEU A 55 11.08 -6.38 -16.15
CA LEU A 55 10.13 -6.93 -17.12
C LEU A 55 9.75 -5.92 -18.22
N LEU A 56 9.54 -4.66 -17.84
CA LEU A 56 9.22 -3.59 -18.79
C LEU A 56 10.44 -3.21 -19.64
N SER A 57 11.65 -3.18 -19.07
CA SER A 57 12.87 -2.86 -19.82
C SER A 57 13.23 -3.91 -20.88
N THR A 58 12.80 -5.17 -20.70
CA THR A 58 13.11 -6.28 -21.61
C THR A 58 11.98 -6.61 -22.58
N GLY A 59 10.82 -5.96 -22.45
CA GLY A 59 9.63 -6.24 -23.28
C GLY A 59 8.90 -7.54 -22.91
N ILE A 60 9.29 -8.21 -21.82
CA ILE A 60 8.75 -9.50 -21.36
C ILE A 60 7.53 -9.30 -20.43
N GLY A 61 7.10 -8.06 -20.17
CA GLY A 61 5.98 -7.74 -19.27
C GLY A 61 4.58 -8.21 -19.72
N ARG A 62 4.44 -8.96 -20.82
CA ARG A 62 3.13 -9.40 -21.32
C ARG A 62 2.54 -10.46 -20.38
N GLY A 63 1.51 -10.08 -19.63
CA GLY A 63 0.77 -10.97 -18.72
C GLY A 63 1.25 -10.94 -17.26
N TRP A 64 2.30 -10.17 -16.94
CA TRP A 64 2.68 -9.96 -15.55
C TRP A 64 1.78 -8.91 -14.89
N LYS A 65 1.34 -9.18 -13.66
CA LYS A 65 0.51 -8.28 -12.86
C LYS A 65 1.22 -8.03 -11.52
N PRO A 66 1.51 -6.77 -11.15
CA PRO A 66 2.11 -6.47 -9.86
C PRO A 66 1.17 -6.87 -8.73
N SER A 67 1.74 -7.40 -7.65
CA SER A 67 1.01 -7.53 -6.39
C SER A 67 1.13 -6.23 -5.60
N PHE A 68 0.03 -5.78 -5.03
CA PHE A 68 -0.01 -4.55 -4.22
C PHE A 68 -0.13 -4.82 -2.72
N GLU A 69 -0.31 -6.09 -2.35
CA GLU A 69 -0.47 -6.51 -0.97
C GLU A 69 0.63 -7.51 -0.62
N ARG A 70 1.21 -7.33 0.56
CA ARG A 70 2.10 -8.30 1.18
C ARG A 70 1.24 -9.39 1.79
N VAL A 71 1.27 -10.60 1.24
CA VAL A 71 0.60 -11.75 1.87
C VAL A 71 1.29 -11.99 3.22
N PRO A 72 0.55 -11.99 4.35
CA PRO A 72 1.14 -12.30 5.64
C PRO A 72 1.65 -13.75 5.63
N ASP A 73 2.88 -13.95 6.09
CA ASP A 73 3.55 -15.27 6.13
C ASP A 73 2.90 -16.23 7.14
N THR A 74 1.89 -15.77 7.88
CA THR A 74 1.09 -16.58 8.79
C THR A 74 -0.06 -17.20 8.00
N ALA A 75 0.11 -18.46 7.58
CA ALA A 75 -1.03 -19.32 7.26
C ALA A 75 -2.00 -19.30 8.46
N PRO A 76 -3.32 -19.16 8.27
CA PRO A 76 -4.27 -19.50 9.31
C PRO A 76 -4.10 -21.00 9.58
N GLU A 77 -3.51 -21.33 10.73
CA GLU A 77 -3.48 -22.68 11.27
C GLU A 77 -4.94 -23.14 11.37
N ALA A 78 -5.30 -24.13 10.54
CA ALA A 78 -6.63 -24.70 10.41
C ALA A 78 -6.84 -25.86 11.38
#